data_AF-A0A1A3EF24-F1
#
_entry.id   AF-A0A1A3EF24-F1
#
_cell.length_a   1.000
_cell.length_b   1.000
_cell.length_c   1.000
_cell.angle_alpha   90.00
_cell.angle_beta   90.00
_cell.angle_gamma   90.00
#
_symmetry.space_group_name_H-M   'P 1'
#
loop_
_entity.id
_entity.type
_entity.pdbx_description
1 polymer ?
#
loop_
_entity_poly.entity_id
_entity_poly.type
_entity_poly.pdbx_seq_one_letter_code
_entity_poly.pdbx_strand_id
1 'polypeptide(L)'
;MEDDAAAPGRQASQGTHFKPPTGPGRCTGCGFYVARQGHRSGCHRDAPVTPGEADFGATRPWPDPSQDFIGNVNAADHARSVFLKPVGNPHGWRVKSDTRGDAHARLRGVAEHVSKQTEGVTNNALNWAAHKMRGPVASGELTIHEVRDALWNACITNGYIQRDGENQTLATIASGLGVSKADLC
;
A
#
# COMPACT_ATOMS: atom_id res chain seq x y z
N MET A 1 -27.34 -20.72 -71.07
CA MET A 1 -26.81 -21.78 -70.20
C MET A 1 -25.59 -21.19 -69.54
N GLU A 2 -25.58 -21.30 -68.22
CA GLU A 2 -25.08 -20.33 -67.26
C GLU A 2 -23.59 -19.96 -67.41
N ASP A 3 -23.29 -18.66 -67.43
CA ASP A 3 -21.94 -18.11 -67.33
C ASP A 3 -21.52 -18.03 -65.84
N ASP A 4 -20.56 -18.89 -65.47
CA ASP A 4 -19.90 -18.98 -64.17
C ASP A 4 -19.15 -17.68 -63.80
N ALA A 5 -19.77 -16.87 -62.94
CA ALA A 5 -19.12 -15.70 -62.33
C ALA A 5 -18.27 -16.11 -61.11
N ALA A 6 -16.96 -16.27 -61.34
CA ALA A 6 -15.96 -16.55 -60.31
C ALA A 6 -15.88 -15.42 -59.26
N ALA A 7 -16.06 -15.79 -57.98
CA ALA A 7 -15.98 -14.88 -56.85
C ALA A 7 -14.53 -14.37 -56.62
N PRO A 8 -14.34 -13.08 -56.26
CA PRO A 8 -13.01 -12.54 -55.98
C PRO A 8 -12.45 -13.16 -54.70
N GLY A 9 -11.32 -13.86 -54.85
CA GLY A 9 -10.56 -14.45 -53.75
C GLY A 9 -10.15 -13.40 -52.73
N ARG A 10 -10.54 -13.59 -51.46
CA ARG A 10 -10.11 -12.78 -50.34
C ARG A 10 -8.60 -12.94 -50.16
N GLN A 11 -7.84 -11.90 -50.53
CA GLN A 11 -6.42 -11.84 -50.25
C GLN A 11 -6.21 -11.81 -48.74
N ALA A 12 -5.49 -12.81 -48.22
CA ALA A 12 -5.07 -12.88 -46.83
C ALA A 12 -4.20 -11.66 -46.52
N SER A 13 -4.72 -10.75 -45.69
CA SER A 13 -3.99 -9.59 -45.20
C SER A 13 -2.71 -10.08 -44.51
N GLN A 14 -1.57 -9.74 -45.10
CA GLN A 14 -0.25 -10.02 -44.57
C GLN A 14 -0.17 -9.46 -43.14
N GLY A 15 0.08 -10.35 -42.18
CA GLY A 15 0.06 -10.03 -40.76
C GLY A 15 1.07 -8.94 -40.44
N THR A 16 0.59 -7.78 -40.01
CA THR A 16 1.45 -6.78 -39.39
C THR A 16 2.12 -7.43 -38.19
N HIS A 17 3.45 -7.35 -38.13
CA HIS A 17 4.26 -7.93 -37.07
C HIS A 17 3.99 -7.16 -35.77
N PHE A 18 2.92 -7.56 -35.07
CA PHE A 18 2.54 -7.00 -33.77
C PHE A 18 3.59 -7.43 -32.75
N LYS A 19 4.40 -6.48 -32.28
CA LYS A 19 5.25 -6.66 -31.09
C LYS A 19 4.38 -6.37 -29.86
N PRO A 20 3.95 -7.38 -29.08
CA PRO A 20 3.16 -7.13 -27.89
C PRO A 20 3.96 -6.29 -26.87
N PRO A 21 3.28 -5.46 -26.06
CA PRO A 21 3.92 -4.77 -24.96
C PRO A 21 4.47 -5.79 -23.95
N THR A 22 5.77 -5.70 -23.68
CA THR A 22 6.46 -6.49 -22.65
C THR A 22 6.29 -5.85 -21.28
N GLY A 23 6.06 -6.67 -20.26
CA GLY A 23 5.92 -6.23 -18.86
C GLY A 23 5.70 -7.43 -17.94
N PRO A 24 6.08 -7.36 -16.66
CA PRO A 24 6.12 -8.50 -15.74
C PRO A 24 4.77 -9.21 -15.68
N GLY A 25 4.77 -10.56 -15.70
CA GLY A 25 3.54 -11.36 -15.68
C GLY A 25 2.73 -11.37 -16.99
N ARG A 26 3.26 -10.84 -18.09
CA ARG A 26 2.64 -10.93 -19.42
C ARG A 26 3.22 -12.09 -20.24
N CYS A 27 2.38 -12.71 -21.05
CA CYS A 27 2.81 -13.73 -22.01
C CYS A 27 3.64 -13.07 -23.13
N THR A 28 4.83 -13.59 -23.41
CA THR A 28 5.71 -13.07 -24.47
C THR A 28 5.13 -13.27 -25.89
N GLY A 29 4.25 -14.25 -26.07
CA GLY A 29 3.61 -14.53 -27.36
C GLY A 29 2.39 -13.65 -27.65
N CYS A 30 1.51 -13.43 -26.68
CA CYS A 30 0.26 -12.68 -26.89
C CYS A 30 0.19 -11.32 -26.20
N GLY A 31 1.08 -11.00 -25.25
CA GLY A 31 1.11 -9.74 -24.50
C GLY A 31 0.10 -9.62 -23.36
N PHE A 32 -0.75 -10.63 -23.14
CA PHE A 32 -1.80 -10.60 -22.11
C PHE A 32 -1.24 -10.93 -20.72
N TYR A 33 -1.85 -10.35 -19.68
CA TYR A 33 -1.56 -10.68 -18.29
C TYR A 33 -2.18 -12.05 -17.95
N VAL A 34 -1.35 -13.09 -17.90
CA VAL A 34 -1.82 -14.48 -17.77
C VAL A 34 -2.61 -14.69 -16.49
N ALA A 35 -2.17 -14.09 -15.37
CA ALA A 35 -2.81 -14.25 -14.06
C ALA A 35 -4.23 -13.67 -13.96
N ARG A 36 -4.57 -12.66 -14.76
CA ARG A 36 -5.90 -12.00 -14.70
C ARG A 36 -6.79 -12.29 -15.90
N GLN A 37 -6.19 -12.47 -17.08
CA GLN A 37 -6.90 -12.51 -18.36
C GLN A 37 -6.68 -13.82 -19.12
N GLY A 38 -5.76 -14.68 -18.66
CA GLY A 38 -5.37 -15.88 -19.40
C GLY A 38 -4.69 -15.57 -20.73
N HIS A 39 -4.57 -16.59 -21.58
CA HIS A 39 -3.98 -16.48 -22.91
C HIS A 39 -5.04 -16.12 -23.97
N ARG A 40 -4.63 -15.38 -25.00
CA ARG A 40 -5.48 -15.10 -26.18
C ARG A 40 -5.69 -16.37 -27.01
N SER A 41 -6.85 -16.52 -27.65
CA SER A 41 -7.16 -17.63 -28.56
C SER A 41 -6.09 -17.77 -29.65
N GLY A 42 -5.51 -18.96 -29.78
CA GLY A 42 -4.39 -19.26 -30.69
C GLY A 42 -2.99 -19.08 -30.08
N CYS A 43 -2.88 -18.64 -28.82
CA CYS A 43 -1.61 -18.60 -28.10
C CYS A 43 -1.34 -19.95 -27.42
N HIS A 44 -0.16 -20.53 -27.65
CA HIS A 44 0.28 -21.75 -26.97
C HIS A 44 0.44 -21.47 -25.47
N ARG A 45 -0.21 -22.28 -24.62
CA ARG A 45 -0.22 -22.11 -23.15
C ARG A 45 1.16 -22.28 -22.51
N ASP A 46 2.11 -22.84 -23.25
CA ASP A 46 3.51 -23.03 -22.84
C ASP A 46 4.40 -21.82 -23.17
N ALA A 47 3.85 -20.75 -23.75
CA ALA A 47 4.63 -19.56 -24.07
C ALA A 47 5.22 -18.96 -22.79
N PRO A 48 6.54 -18.66 -22.77
CA PRO A 48 7.19 -18.16 -21.58
C PRO A 48 6.54 -16.85 -21.15
N VAL A 49 6.11 -16.80 -19.90
CA VAL A 49 5.68 -15.57 -19.26
C VAL A 49 6.93 -14.79 -18.92
N THR A 50 6.97 -13.49 -19.21
CA THR A 50 8.06 -12.65 -18.71
C THR A 50 8.13 -12.85 -17.19
N PRO A 51 9.29 -13.23 -16.63
CA PRO A 51 9.43 -13.43 -15.20
C PRO A 51 8.97 -12.14 -14.52
N GLY A 52 7.80 -12.22 -13.88
CA GLY A 52 7.39 -11.19 -12.95
C GLY A 52 8.20 -11.40 -11.69
N GLU A 53 8.49 -10.32 -10.96
CA GLU A 53 8.65 -10.40 -9.51
C GLU A 53 7.39 -11.06 -8.96
N ALA A 54 7.44 -12.39 -8.87
CA ALA A 54 6.39 -13.21 -8.33
C ALA A 54 6.46 -13.09 -6.81
N ASP A 55 5.94 -12.01 -6.24
CA ASP A 55 5.37 -12.02 -4.88
C ASP A 55 4.76 -10.67 -4.46
N PHE A 56 3.54 -10.38 -4.91
CA PHE A 56 2.64 -9.46 -4.17
C PHE A 56 1.25 -10.07 -3.92
N GLY A 57 1.09 -11.37 -4.17
CA GLY A 57 -0.22 -12.02 -4.27
C GLY A 57 -0.49 -13.20 -3.34
N ALA A 58 0.47 -13.68 -2.55
CA ALA A 58 0.23 -14.78 -1.61
C ALA A 58 0.91 -14.49 -0.27
N THR A 59 0.09 -14.26 0.76
CA THR A 59 0.35 -14.60 2.18
C THR A 59 1.82 -14.77 2.60
N ARG A 60 2.61 -13.70 2.49
CA ARG A 60 3.73 -13.52 3.41
C ARG A 60 3.11 -12.93 4.68
N PRO A 61 3.22 -13.56 5.86
CA PRO A 61 3.12 -12.78 7.08
C PRO A 61 4.16 -11.66 6.93
N TRP A 62 3.69 -10.41 6.89
CA TRP A 62 4.57 -9.25 6.85
C TRP A 62 5.52 -9.37 8.04
N PRO A 63 6.84 -9.09 7.87
CA PRO A 63 7.81 -9.23 8.94
C PRO A 63 7.31 -8.47 10.16
N ASP A 64 7.31 -9.13 11.32
CA ASP A 64 6.96 -8.53 12.60
C ASP A 64 7.93 -7.36 12.87
N PRO A 65 7.47 -6.10 12.86
CA PRO A 65 8.34 -4.96 13.07
C PRO A 65 8.83 -4.84 14.52
N SER A 66 8.47 -5.76 15.42
CA SER A 66 9.10 -5.84 16.74
C SER A 66 10.56 -6.27 16.69
N GLN A 67 11.10 -6.70 15.54
CA GLN A 67 12.50 -7.15 15.42
C GLN A 67 13.48 -6.14 14.81
N ASP A 68 13.03 -5.10 14.08
CA ASP A 68 13.94 -4.17 13.38
C ASP A 68 13.92 -2.72 13.90
N PHE A 69 13.26 -2.44 15.03
CA PHE A 69 13.25 -1.10 15.65
C PHE A 69 14.11 -1.01 16.93
N ILE A 70 15.20 -1.77 17.01
CA ILE A 70 16.35 -1.41 17.85
C ILE A 70 17.52 -1.05 16.95
N GLY A 71 17.76 0.26 16.81
CA GLY A 71 19.11 0.79 16.63
C GLY A 71 19.51 1.14 15.21
N ASN A 72 19.23 2.38 14.80
CA ASN A 72 20.30 3.22 14.26
C ASN A 72 19.99 4.72 14.47
N VAL A 73 20.13 5.17 15.72
CA VAL A 73 20.39 6.59 15.98
C VAL A 73 21.89 6.82 15.73
N ASN A 74 22.19 7.80 14.87
CA ASN A 74 23.54 8.16 14.46
C ASN A 74 24.52 8.27 15.65
N ALA A 75 25.62 7.54 15.56
CA ALA A 75 26.67 7.43 16.58
C ALA A 75 27.59 8.67 16.72
N ALA A 76 27.16 9.87 16.32
CA ALA A 76 28.03 11.05 16.30
C ALA A 76 27.83 12.04 17.48
N ASP A 77 26.73 11.95 18.26
CA ASP A 77 26.39 13.00 19.24
C ASP A 77 26.45 12.60 20.73
N HIS A 78 26.98 11.41 21.07
CA HIS A 78 27.05 10.93 22.46
C HIS A 78 28.48 10.82 23.02
N ALA A 79 29.32 11.84 22.81
CA ALA A 79 30.58 11.96 23.52
C ALA A 79 30.48 12.94 24.69
N ARG A 80 29.62 12.64 25.68
CA ARG A 80 29.70 13.10 27.09
C ARG A 80 28.46 12.66 27.89
N SER A 81 28.45 11.41 28.33
CA SER A 81 27.66 11.03 29.50
C SER A 81 28.39 9.94 30.27
N VAL A 82 28.59 10.21 31.55
CA VAL A 82 29.27 9.37 32.52
C VAL A 82 28.56 8.02 32.62
N PHE A 83 29.36 6.97 32.72
CA PHE A 83 28.99 5.57 32.80
C PHE A 83 28.19 5.28 34.08
N LEU A 84 26.87 5.48 34.05
CA LEU A 84 25.94 4.94 35.04
C LEU A 84 25.24 3.74 34.43
N LYS A 85 25.61 2.55 34.91
CA LYS A 85 24.94 1.28 34.57
C LYS A 85 23.45 1.39 34.93
N PRO A 86 22.51 0.94 34.07
CA PRO A 86 21.12 0.87 34.47
C PRO A 86 20.99 -0.16 35.59
N VAL A 87 20.62 0.31 36.79
CA VAL A 87 20.22 -0.56 37.88
C VAL A 87 18.90 -1.19 37.45
N GLY A 88 18.92 -2.49 37.16
CA GLY A 88 17.72 -3.24 36.81
C GLY A 88 16.67 -3.02 37.89
N ASN A 89 15.48 -2.54 37.49
CA ASN A 89 14.35 -2.34 38.39
C ASN A 89 13.92 -3.73 38.92
N PRO A 90 14.21 -4.10 40.18
CA PRO A 90 14.08 -5.48 40.66
C PRO A 90 12.65 -5.82 41.11
N HIS A 91 11.70 -4.91 40.92
CA HIS A 91 10.31 -5.12 41.26
C HIS A 91 9.51 -5.05 39.98
N GLY A 92 8.94 -6.19 39.56
CA GLY A 92 8.10 -6.35 38.36
C GLY A 92 6.77 -5.59 38.42
N TRP A 93 6.81 -4.29 38.72
CA TRP A 93 5.70 -3.38 38.55
C TRP A 93 5.45 -3.29 37.04
N ARG A 94 4.48 -4.07 36.58
CA ARG A 94 3.82 -3.88 35.29
C ARG A 94 3.24 -2.46 35.34
N VAL A 95 3.97 -1.48 34.81
CA VAL A 95 3.47 -0.12 34.64
C VAL A 95 2.13 -0.29 33.95
N LYS A 96 1.04 0.19 34.55
CA LYS A 96 -0.25 0.25 33.87
C LYS A 96 0.00 1.19 32.69
N SER A 97 0.24 0.60 31.52
CA SER A 97 0.46 1.32 30.29
C SER A 97 -0.70 2.29 30.16
N ASP A 98 -0.39 3.59 30.10
CA ASP A 98 -1.37 4.62 29.79
C ASP A 98 -1.85 4.34 28.37
N THR A 99 -2.91 3.54 28.26
CA THR A 99 -3.44 3.03 26.99
C THR A 99 -3.75 4.16 26.02
N ARG A 100 -4.27 5.28 26.52
CA ARG A 100 -4.54 6.48 25.72
C ARG A 100 -3.23 7.16 25.29
N GLY A 101 -2.26 7.31 26.19
CA GLY A 101 -0.91 7.81 25.84
C GLY A 101 -0.23 6.97 24.75
N ASP A 102 -0.28 5.65 24.88
CA ASP A 102 0.24 4.71 23.90
C ASP A 102 -0.51 4.80 22.56
N ALA A 103 -1.84 4.95 22.59
CA ALA A 103 -2.65 5.12 21.39
C ALA A 103 -2.30 6.42 20.65
N HIS A 104 -2.13 7.55 21.35
CA HIS A 104 -1.68 8.80 20.74
C HIS A 104 -0.25 8.70 20.17
N ALA A 105 0.65 7.98 20.84
CA ALA A 105 2.00 7.74 20.33
C ALA A 105 1.97 6.92 19.04
N ARG A 106 1.12 5.88 18.97
CA ARG A 106 0.88 5.10 17.75
C ARG A 106 0.28 5.95 16.63
N LEU A 107 -0.72 6.77 16.94
CA LEU A 107 -1.34 7.70 15.98
C LEU A 107 -0.30 8.65 15.38
N ARG A 108 0.59 9.20 16.21
CA ARG A 108 1.69 10.05 15.76
C ARG A 108 2.64 9.31 14.82
N GLY A 109 3.04 8.09 15.17
CA GLY A 109 3.93 7.27 14.33
C GLY A 109 3.33 6.94 12.97
N VAL A 110 2.03 6.60 12.90
CA VAL A 110 1.38 6.34 11.61
C VAL A 110 1.15 7.62 10.79
N ALA A 111 0.83 8.75 11.44
CA ALA A 111 0.69 10.03 10.75
C ALA A 111 2.04 10.51 10.18
N GLU A 112 3.13 10.35 10.93
CA GLU A 112 4.48 10.63 10.46
C GLU A 112 4.88 9.71 9.30
N HIS A 113 4.48 8.44 9.34
CA HIS A 113 4.70 7.53 8.22
C HIS A 113 3.98 8.01 6.94
N VAL A 114 2.73 8.47 7.06
CA VAL A 114 1.93 9.01 5.94
C VAL A 114 2.55 10.31 5.41
N SER A 115 3.01 11.21 6.28
CA SER A 115 3.58 12.50 5.85
C SER A 115 4.87 12.35 5.04
N LYS A 116 5.62 11.26 5.27
CA LYS A 116 6.88 10.96 4.56
C LYS A 116 6.70 10.19 3.25
N GLN A 117 5.50 9.73 2.93
CA GLN A 117 5.28 8.97 1.69
C GLN A 117 5.48 9.81 0.44
N THR A 118 5.90 9.17 -0.65
CA THR A 118 6.00 9.83 -1.95
C THR A 118 4.70 9.70 -2.75
N GLU A 119 4.65 10.40 -3.88
CA GLU A 119 3.52 10.33 -4.80
C GLU A 119 3.24 8.91 -5.29
N GLY A 120 1.97 8.58 -5.48
CA GLY A 120 1.54 7.25 -5.96
C GLY A 120 1.36 6.19 -4.88
N VAL A 121 2.06 6.27 -3.73
CA VAL A 121 1.91 5.31 -2.62
C VAL A 121 1.13 5.86 -1.42
N THR A 122 0.92 7.18 -1.36
CA THR A 122 0.32 7.85 -0.20
C THR A 122 -1.12 7.40 0.09
N ASN A 123 -1.96 7.14 -0.92
CA ASN A 123 -3.34 6.66 -0.70
C ASN A 123 -3.36 5.31 0.04
N ASN A 124 -2.51 4.37 -0.38
CA ASN A 124 -2.40 3.06 0.26
C ASN A 124 -1.90 3.19 1.71
N ALA A 125 -0.91 4.06 1.95
CA ALA A 125 -0.41 4.32 3.30
C ALA A 125 -1.45 4.98 4.19
N LEU A 126 -2.24 5.92 3.67
CA LEU A 126 -3.33 6.57 4.38
C LEU A 126 -4.42 5.58 4.78
N ASN A 127 -4.85 4.73 3.84
CA ASN A 127 -5.84 3.68 4.10
C ASN A 127 -5.34 2.68 5.15
N TRP A 128 -4.07 2.25 5.04
CA TRP A 128 -3.43 1.38 6.02
C TRP A 128 -3.35 2.04 7.41
N ALA A 129 -2.97 3.31 7.48
CA ALA A 129 -2.88 4.05 8.74
C ALA A 129 -4.24 4.15 9.42
N ALA A 130 -5.28 4.51 8.67
CA ALA A 130 -6.66 4.53 9.15
C ALA A 130 -7.12 3.15 9.65
N HIS A 131 -6.82 2.08 8.90
CA HIS A 131 -7.14 0.71 9.32
C HIS A 131 -6.44 0.32 10.64
N LYS A 132 -5.17 0.70 10.82
CA LYS A 132 -4.43 0.44 12.08
C LYS A 132 -5.06 1.14 13.29
N MET A 133 -5.72 2.27 13.10
CA MET A 133 -6.35 3.03 14.18
C MET A 133 -7.75 2.52 14.56
N ARG A 134 -8.33 1.54 13.84
CA ARG A 134 -9.63 0.95 14.19
C ARG A 134 -9.68 0.38 15.60
N GLY A 135 -8.63 -0.33 16.02
CA GLY A 135 -8.54 -0.94 17.35
C GLY A 135 -8.64 0.11 18.46
N PRO A 136 -7.74 1.11 18.51
CA PRO A 136 -7.80 2.21 19.48
C PRO A 136 -9.11 3.02 19.44
N VAL A 137 -9.72 3.18 18.26
CA VAL A 137 -11.03 3.87 18.16
C VAL A 137 -12.14 3.01 18.74
N ALA A 138 -12.17 1.71 18.44
CA ALA A 138 -13.16 0.78 18.96
C ALA A 138 -13.04 0.56 20.48
N SER A 139 -11.84 0.68 21.05
CA SER A 139 -11.64 0.63 22.51
C SER A 139 -11.93 1.96 23.21
N GLY A 140 -12.19 3.05 22.47
CA GLY A 140 -12.43 4.39 23.03
C GLY A 140 -11.16 5.10 23.50
N GLU A 141 -9.98 4.56 23.19
CA GLU A 141 -8.69 5.20 23.50
C GLU A 141 -8.45 6.44 22.63
N LEU A 142 -8.96 6.42 21.39
CA LEU A 142 -8.95 7.54 20.45
C LEU A 142 -10.35 7.80 19.92
N THR A 143 -10.66 9.06 19.66
CA THR A 143 -11.86 9.46 18.94
C THR A 143 -11.64 9.43 17.43
N ILE A 144 -12.72 9.27 16.68
CA ILE A 144 -12.70 9.34 15.21
C ILE A 144 -12.12 10.68 14.74
N HIS A 145 -12.48 11.80 15.40
CA HIS A 145 -11.99 13.13 15.05
C HIS A 145 -10.48 13.30 15.30
N GLU A 146 -9.95 12.75 16.41
CA GLU A 146 -8.50 12.78 16.66
C GLU A 146 -7.71 12.06 15.57
N VAL A 147 -8.19 10.90 15.13
CA VAL A 147 -7.56 10.15 14.04
C VAL A 147 -7.69 10.89 12.72
N ARG A 148 -8.88 11.42 12.41
CA ARG A 148 -9.14 12.24 11.21
C ARG A 148 -8.16 13.40 11.13
N ASP A 149 -8.06 14.20 12.18
CA ASP A 149 -7.26 15.44 12.19
C ASP A 149 -5.77 15.14 12.06
N ALA A 150 -5.28 14.09 12.74
CA ALA A 150 -3.88 13.69 12.64
C ALA A 150 -3.52 13.22 11.21
N LEU A 151 -4.35 12.37 10.60
CA LEU A 151 -4.12 11.87 9.25
C LEU A 151 -4.32 12.96 8.19
N TRP A 152 -5.30 13.83 8.37
CA TRP A 152 -5.52 14.99 7.52
C TRP A 152 -4.31 15.93 7.49
N ASN A 153 -3.77 16.29 8.66
CA ASN A 153 -2.59 17.14 8.76
C ASN A 153 -1.34 16.50 8.13
N ALA A 154 -1.20 15.17 8.25
CA ALA A 154 -0.15 14.44 7.55
C ALA A 154 -0.30 14.53 6.02
N CYS A 155 -1.53 14.42 5.51
CA CYS A 155 -1.84 14.60 4.08
C CYS A 155 -1.58 16.02 3.58
N ILE A 156 -1.85 17.06 4.40
CA ILE A 156 -1.48 18.45 4.09
C ILE A 156 0.04 18.55 3.91
N THR A 157 0.80 17.95 4.82
CA THR A 157 2.27 18.03 4.84
C THR A 157 2.90 17.35 3.62
N ASN A 158 2.33 16.22 3.19
CA ASN A 158 2.77 15.49 2.00
C ASN A 158 2.34 16.17 0.68
N GLY A 159 1.38 17.09 0.73
CA GLY A 159 0.79 17.67 -0.48
C GLY A 159 -0.29 16.78 -1.11
N TYR A 160 -0.78 15.76 -0.41
CA TYR A 160 -1.76 14.81 -0.93
C TYR A 160 -3.10 15.47 -1.23
N ILE A 161 -3.57 16.35 -0.33
CA ILE A 161 -4.84 17.05 -0.48
C ILE A 161 -4.84 17.96 -1.72
N GLN A 162 -3.71 18.57 -2.06
CA GLN A 162 -3.57 19.44 -3.23
C GLN A 162 -3.64 18.64 -4.54
N ARG A 163 -3.21 17.38 -4.54
CA ARG A 163 -3.20 16.51 -5.73
C ARG A 163 -4.54 15.80 -5.94
N ASP A 164 -5.02 15.10 -4.92
CA ASP A 164 -6.19 14.21 -5.00
C ASP A 164 -7.48 14.88 -4.50
N GLY A 165 -7.35 15.99 -3.77
CA GLY A 165 -8.47 16.72 -3.22
C GLY A 165 -8.90 16.24 -1.83
N GLU A 166 -9.60 17.14 -1.16
CA GLU A 166 -10.15 16.97 0.18
C GLU A 166 -11.15 15.80 0.27
N ASN A 167 -12.07 15.73 -0.69
CA ASN A 167 -13.14 14.75 -0.69
C ASN A 167 -12.61 13.31 -0.79
N GLN A 168 -11.62 13.09 -1.64
CA GLN A 168 -10.98 11.79 -1.81
C GLN A 168 -10.19 11.39 -0.56
N THR A 169 -9.49 12.35 0.05
CA THR A 169 -8.77 12.14 1.32
C THR A 169 -9.72 11.69 2.44
N LEU A 170 -10.84 12.39 2.62
CA LEU A 170 -11.86 11.99 3.63
C LEU A 170 -12.48 10.63 3.31
N ALA A 171 -12.77 10.34 2.03
CA ALA A 171 -13.31 9.04 1.63
C ALA A 171 -12.35 7.89 1.96
N THR A 172 -11.05 8.07 1.72
CA THR A 172 -10.02 7.08 2.07
C THR A 172 -9.93 6.89 3.59
N ILE A 173 -9.93 7.97 4.38
CA ILE A 173 -9.90 7.88 5.85
C ILE A 173 -11.14 7.16 6.36
N ALA A 174 -12.33 7.51 5.86
CA ALA A 174 -13.59 6.89 6.26
C ALA A 174 -13.60 5.38 5.96
N SER A 175 -13.24 5.02 4.71
CA SER A 175 -13.12 3.62 4.29
C SER A 175 -12.10 2.87 5.15
N GLY A 176 -10.95 3.48 5.41
CA GLY A 176 -9.90 2.90 6.24
C GLY A 176 -10.34 2.69 7.69
N LEU A 177 -11.14 3.59 8.26
CA LEU A 177 -11.73 3.45 9.59
C LEU A 177 -12.95 2.51 9.63
N GLY A 178 -13.57 2.23 8.49
CA GLY A 178 -14.80 1.43 8.43
C GLY A 178 -16.03 2.21 8.91
N VAL A 179 -15.99 3.54 8.79
CA VAL A 179 -17.06 4.47 9.16
C VAL A 179 -17.59 5.16 7.91
N SER A 180 -18.74 5.81 8.02
CA SER A 180 -19.23 6.64 6.92
C SER A 180 -18.47 7.97 6.89
N LYS A 181 -18.39 8.59 5.72
CA LYS A 181 -17.81 9.93 5.60
C LYS A 181 -18.55 10.95 6.48
N ALA A 182 -19.84 10.77 6.71
CA ALA A 182 -20.64 11.65 7.56
C ALA A 182 -20.16 11.66 9.02
N ASP A 183 -19.60 10.55 9.51
CA ASP A 183 -19.05 10.43 10.86
C ASP A 183 -17.72 11.20 11.04
N LEU A 184 -17.11 11.64 9.93
CA LEU A 184 -15.89 12.46 9.93
C LEU A 184 -16.16 13.96 9.87
N CYS A 185 -17.39 14.39 9.59
CA CYS A 185 -17.74 15.79 9.39
C CYS A 185 -18.14 16.47 10.70
#